data_AF-A0A2J8RNC1-F1
#
_entry.id   AF-A0A2J8RNC1-F1
#
_cell.length_a   1.000
_cell.length_b   1.000
_cell.length_c   1.000
_cell.angle_alpha   90.00
_cell.angle_beta   90.00
_cell.angle_gamma   90.00
#
_symmetry.space_group_name_H-M   'P 1'
#
loop_
_entity.id
_entity.type
_entity.pdbx_description
1 polymer ?
#
loop_
_entity_poly.entity_id
_entity_poly.type
_entity_poly.pdbx_seq_one_letter_code
_entity_poly.pdbx_strand_id
1 'polypeptide(L)'
;KAFEPYLEILEVYSTKAKNYVNGHCTKYEPWQLIAWSVVWTLLIVWGYEFVFQPESLWSRFKKKCFKLTRKMPIIGRKIQDKLNKTKDDISKNMSFLKVDKEYVKALPSQGLSSSAVLEKLKEYSSMDAFWQEGRASGTVYSGEEKLTELLVKAYGDFAWSNPLHPDIFPGLRKIEAEIVRIACSLFNGGPDSCGCVSICKRHPIALLFRLK
;
A
#
# COMPACT_ATOMS: atom_id res chain seq x y z
N LYS A 1 27.75 11.48 -60.53
CA LYS A 1 27.84 12.68 -61.41
C LYS A 1 26.58 13.57 -61.42
N ALA A 2 25.35 13.07 -61.22
CA ALA A 2 24.15 13.93 -61.24
C ALA A 2 23.86 14.73 -59.94
N PHE A 3 24.51 14.40 -58.81
CA PHE A 3 24.31 15.06 -57.51
C PHE A 3 25.42 16.07 -57.13
N GLU A 4 26.54 16.09 -57.85
CA GLU A 4 27.66 17.02 -57.61
C GLU A 4 27.25 18.51 -57.60
N PRO A 5 26.42 19.00 -58.55
CA PRO A 5 26.03 20.42 -58.53
C PRO A 5 25.13 20.77 -57.33
N TYR A 6 24.36 19.83 -56.80
CA TYR A 6 23.54 20.06 -55.61
C TYR A 6 24.39 20.12 -54.33
N LEU A 7 25.48 19.35 -54.27
CA LEU A 7 26.44 19.38 -53.15
C LEU A 7 27.19 20.71 -53.12
N GLU A 8 27.64 21.22 -54.27
CA GLU A 8 28.31 22.53 -54.34
C GLU A 8 27.38 23.68 -53.91
N ILE A 9 26.13 23.65 -54.36
CA ILE A 9 25.12 24.62 -53.94
C ILE A 9 24.90 24.54 -52.41
N LEU A 10 24.77 23.32 -51.87
CA LEU A 10 24.62 23.09 -50.43
C LEU A 10 25.81 23.62 -49.63
N GLU A 11 27.04 23.43 -50.12
CA GLU A 11 28.27 23.93 -49.49
C GLU A 11 28.32 25.46 -49.45
N VAL A 12 27.91 26.12 -50.54
CA VAL A 12 27.83 27.59 -50.60
C VAL A 12 26.79 28.12 -49.60
N TYR A 13 25.61 27.51 -49.56
CA TYR A 13 24.57 27.90 -48.58
C TYR A 13 24.98 27.59 -47.14
N SER A 14 25.62 26.45 -46.89
CA SER A 14 26.15 26.06 -45.58
C SER A 14 27.21 27.05 -45.09
N THR A 15 28.12 27.46 -45.98
CA THR A 15 29.18 28.44 -45.65
C THR A 15 28.58 29.82 -45.38
N LYS A 16 27.57 30.24 -46.16
CA LYS A 16 26.86 31.50 -45.95
C LYS A 16 26.10 31.50 -44.63
N ALA A 17 25.44 30.40 -44.29
CA ALA A 17 24.75 30.22 -43.01
C ALA A 17 25.73 30.21 -41.83
N LYS A 18 26.85 29.49 -41.96
CA LYS A 18 27.92 29.45 -40.95
C LYS A 18 28.47 30.85 -40.66
N ASN A 19 28.77 31.61 -41.70
CA ASN A 19 29.30 32.97 -41.56
C ASN A 19 28.25 33.93 -40.97
N TYR A 20 26.97 33.76 -41.32
CA TYR A 20 25.87 34.54 -40.74
C TYR A 20 25.69 34.27 -39.24
N VAL A 21 25.68 33.00 -38.84
CA VAL A 21 25.55 32.59 -37.43
C VAL A 21 26.76 33.02 -36.62
N ASN A 22 27.98 32.77 -37.13
CA ASN A 22 29.21 33.21 -36.47
C ASN A 22 29.26 34.74 -36.33
N GLY A 23 28.80 35.49 -37.35
CA GLY A 23 28.68 36.94 -37.29
C GLY A 23 27.81 37.43 -36.13
N HIS A 24 26.67 36.79 -35.87
CA HIS A 24 25.83 37.11 -34.71
C HIS A 24 26.39 36.61 -33.38
N CYS A 25 27.14 35.52 -33.38
CA CYS A 25 27.73 34.93 -32.17
C CYS A 25 29.07 35.57 -31.73
N THR A 26 29.71 36.39 -32.56
CA THR A 26 30.99 37.09 -32.21
C THR A 26 30.90 38.00 -30.99
N LYS A 27 29.70 38.42 -30.60
CA LYS A 27 29.46 39.27 -29.42
C LYS A 27 29.47 38.53 -28.09
N TYR A 28 29.47 37.20 -28.11
CA TYR A 28 29.34 36.37 -26.91
C TYR A 28 30.54 35.44 -26.77
N GLU A 29 30.99 35.22 -25.54
CA GLU A 29 32.08 34.28 -25.28
C GLU A 29 31.59 32.83 -25.46
N PRO A 30 32.44 31.89 -25.91
CA PRO A 30 32.04 30.52 -26.21
C PRO A 30 31.32 29.80 -25.06
N TRP A 31 31.68 30.07 -23.81
CA TRP A 31 31.03 29.45 -22.64
C TRP A 31 29.60 29.95 -22.43
N GLN A 32 29.28 31.20 -22.79
CA GLN A 32 27.93 31.76 -22.65
C GLN A 32 26.97 31.09 -23.62
N LEU A 33 27.43 30.81 -24.84
CA LEU A 33 26.65 30.08 -25.85
C LEU A 33 26.34 28.64 -25.38
N ILE A 34 27.33 27.99 -24.75
CA ILE A 34 27.14 26.66 -24.15
C ILE A 34 26.16 26.74 -22.97
N ALA A 35 26.27 27.74 -22.10
CA ALA A 35 25.35 27.91 -20.98
C ALA A 35 23.91 28.14 -21.46
N TRP A 36 23.71 29.00 -22.47
CA TRP A 36 22.40 29.26 -23.05
C TRP A 36 21.81 28.02 -23.73
N SER A 37 22.61 27.25 -24.46
CA SER A 37 22.12 26.02 -25.11
C SER A 37 21.74 24.95 -24.07
N VAL A 38 22.50 24.81 -22.99
CA VAL A 38 22.16 23.90 -21.88
C VAL A 38 20.89 24.37 -21.16
N VAL A 39 20.75 25.66 -20.87
CA VAL A 39 19.54 26.21 -20.23
C VAL A 39 18.31 26.02 -21.12
N TRP A 40 18.41 26.34 -22.41
CA TRP A 40 17.29 26.18 -23.34
C TRP A 40 16.93 24.71 -23.56
N THR A 41 17.90 23.80 -23.65
CA THR A 41 17.61 22.36 -23.75
C THR A 41 16.93 21.83 -22.49
N LEU A 42 17.39 22.22 -21.29
CA LEU A 42 16.72 21.86 -20.04
C LEU A 42 15.31 22.45 -19.94
N LEU A 43 15.10 23.69 -20.38
CA LEU A 43 13.77 24.32 -20.42
C LEU A 43 12.84 23.63 -21.42
N ILE A 44 13.34 23.21 -22.58
CA ILE A 44 12.57 22.48 -23.58
C ILE A 44 12.21 21.09 -23.06
N VAL A 45 13.15 20.35 -22.47
CA VAL A 45 12.88 19.05 -21.85
C VAL A 45 11.88 19.19 -20.72
N TRP A 46 12.06 20.18 -19.84
CA TRP A 46 11.12 20.48 -18.76
C TRP A 46 9.74 20.83 -19.29
N GLY A 47 9.65 21.65 -20.34
CA GLY A 47 8.38 22.01 -20.99
C GLY A 47 7.70 20.82 -21.65
N TYR A 48 8.48 19.95 -22.32
CA TYR A 48 8.00 18.72 -22.94
C TYR A 48 7.46 17.75 -21.87
N GLU A 49 8.25 17.46 -20.84
CA GLU A 49 7.84 16.68 -19.67
C GLU A 49 6.61 17.32 -19.01
N PHE A 50 6.53 18.64 -18.91
CA PHE A 50 5.38 19.31 -18.30
C PHE A 50 4.10 19.17 -19.14
N VAL A 51 4.18 19.25 -20.47
CA VAL A 51 3.01 19.21 -21.38
C VAL A 51 2.58 17.77 -21.68
N PHE A 52 3.50 16.82 -21.82
CA PHE A 52 3.23 15.45 -22.27
C PHE A 52 3.05 14.42 -21.15
N GLN A 53 2.79 14.84 -19.90
CA GLN A 53 2.37 13.87 -18.89
C GLN A 53 0.94 13.37 -19.14
N PRO A 54 0.60 12.15 -18.70
CA PRO A 54 -0.73 11.56 -18.85
C PRO A 54 -1.86 12.31 -18.12
N GLU A 55 -1.55 13.29 -17.25
CA GLU A 55 -2.55 14.09 -16.55
C GLU A 55 -2.86 15.42 -17.25
N SER A 56 -4.14 15.74 -17.42
CA SER A 56 -4.56 17.03 -18.01
C SER A 56 -4.09 18.24 -17.18
N LEU A 57 -3.67 19.31 -17.86
CA LEU A 57 -3.25 20.57 -17.22
C LEU A 57 -4.33 21.14 -16.28
N TRP A 58 -5.60 20.94 -16.64
CA TRP A 58 -6.74 21.35 -15.83
C TRP A 58 -6.85 20.58 -14.51
N SER A 59 -6.56 19.27 -14.52
CA SER A 59 -6.52 18.44 -13.30
C SER A 59 -5.43 18.93 -12.34
N ARG A 60 -4.26 19.28 -12.86
CA ARG A 60 -3.15 19.82 -12.06
C ARG A 60 -3.47 21.17 -11.44
N PHE A 61 -4.03 22.07 -12.25
CA PHE A 61 -4.47 23.37 -11.77
C PHE A 61 -5.52 23.21 -10.67
N LYS A 62 -6.54 22.37 -10.88
CA LYS A 62 -7.54 22.03 -9.86
C LYS A 62 -6.92 21.46 -8.59
N LYS A 63 -5.99 20.50 -8.68
CA LYS A 63 -5.28 19.93 -7.52
C LYS A 63 -4.50 21.00 -6.75
N LYS A 64 -3.80 21.89 -7.45
CA LYS A 64 -3.00 22.97 -6.86
C LYS A 64 -3.87 24.04 -6.22
N CYS A 65 -4.93 24.47 -6.90
CA CYS A 65 -5.95 25.38 -6.37
C CYS A 65 -6.64 24.76 -5.16
N PHE A 66 -7.05 23.50 -5.21
CA PHE A 66 -7.67 22.78 -4.09
C PHE A 66 -6.73 22.69 -2.88
N LYS A 67 -5.43 22.46 -3.11
CA LYS A 67 -4.42 22.47 -2.05
C LYS A 67 -4.25 23.87 -1.45
N LEU A 68 -4.33 24.92 -2.27
CA LEU A 68 -4.20 26.31 -1.83
C LEU A 68 -5.44 26.78 -1.06
N THR A 69 -6.64 26.45 -1.53
CA THR A 69 -7.90 26.78 -0.86
C THR A 69 -8.03 26.05 0.47
N ARG A 70 -7.59 24.79 0.57
CA ARG A 70 -7.56 24.05 1.85
C ARG A 70 -6.59 24.66 2.88
N LYS A 71 -5.55 25.37 2.45
CA LYS A 71 -4.61 26.08 3.34
C LYS A 71 -5.15 27.41 3.87
N MET A 72 -6.26 27.91 3.33
CA MET A 72 -6.89 29.12 3.85
C MET A 72 -7.47 28.87 5.25
N PRO A 73 -7.25 29.78 6.22
CA PRO A 73 -7.63 29.56 7.61
C PRO A 73 -9.15 29.37 7.80
N ILE A 74 -9.98 30.04 6.99
CA ILE A 74 -11.44 29.94 7.07
C ILE A 74 -11.95 28.56 6.63
N ILE A 75 -11.44 28.07 5.49
CA ILE A 75 -11.81 26.76 4.94
C ILE A 75 -11.26 25.65 5.84
N GLY A 76 -10.02 25.81 6.31
CA GLY A 76 -9.40 24.90 7.27
C GLY A 76 -10.22 24.76 8.55
N ARG A 77 -10.70 25.87 9.13
CA ARG A 77 -11.59 25.84 10.32
C ARG A 77 -12.87 25.04 10.06
N LYS A 78 -13.57 25.31 8.96
CA LYS A 78 -14.81 24.58 8.61
C LYS A 78 -14.58 23.08 8.37
N ILE A 79 -13.43 22.71 7.81
CA ILE A 79 -13.02 21.30 7.66
C ILE A 79 -12.76 20.67 9.04
N GLN A 80 -12.03 21.36 9.92
CA GLN A 80 -11.78 20.88 11.28
C GLN A 80 -13.08 20.73 12.08
N ASP A 81 -14.01 21.67 11.97
CA ASP A 81 -15.32 21.55 12.61
C ASP A 81 -16.09 20.32 12.13
N LYS A 82 -16.01 20.00 10.84
CA LYS A 82 -16.61 18.78 10.28
C LYS A 82 -15.88 17.52 10.75
N LEU A 83 -14.55 17.53 10.81
CA LEU A 83 -13.76 16.42 11.35
C LEU A 83 -14.08 16.16 12.83
N ASN A 84 -14.18 17.22 13.64
CA ASN A 84 -14.54 17.12 15.05
C ASN A 84 -15.96 16.58 15.22
N LYS A 85 -16.94 17.11 14.46
CA LYS A 85 -18.30 16.56 14.45
C LYS A 85 -18.33 15.09 14.05
N THR A 86 -17.61 14.69 13.00
CA THR A 86 -17.52 13.28 12.60
C THR A 86 -16.85 12.42 13.67
N LYS A 87 -15.81 12.94 14.34
CA LYS A 87 -15.16 12.25 15.46
C LYS A 87 -16.12 12.07 16.62
N ASP A 88 -16.90 13.09 16.96
CA ASP A 88 -17.91 13.05 18.01
C ASP A 88 -19.06 12.10 17.64
N ASP A 89 -19.51 12.12 16.38
CA ASP A 89 -20.52 11.20 15.86
C ASP A 89 -20.04 9.75 15.89
N ILE A 90 -18.79 9.48 15.49
CA ILE A 90 -18.17 8.14 15.62
C ILE A 90 -18.10 7.75 17.10
N SER A 91 -17.62 8.64 17.96
CA SER A 91 -17.49 8.43 19.42
C SER A 91 -18.85 8.17 20.10
N LYS A 92 -19.93 8.80 19.60
CA LYS A 92 -21.29 8.63 20.11
C LYS A 92 -21.93 7.35 19.60
N ASN A 93 -21.77 7.03 18.32
CA ASN A 93 -22.39 5.86 17.69
C ASN A 93 -21.60 4.56 17.88
N MET A 94 -20.31 4.67 18.20
CA MET A 94 -19.44 3.54 18.50
C MET A 94 -19.03 3.54 19.96
N SER A 95 -20.02 3.58 20.87
CA SER A 95 -19.79 3.47 22.31
C SER A 95 -19.03 2.20 22.70
N PHE A 96 -19.16 1.12 21.91
CA PHE A 96 -18.39 -0.12 22.07
C PHE A 96 -16.87 0.05 21.83
N LEU A 97 -16.42 1.14 21.19
CA LEU A 97 -15.00 1.46 21.03
C LEU A 97 -14.42 2.23 22.22
N LYS A 98 -15.28 2.77 23.10
CA LYS A 98 -14.84 3.47 24.30
C LYS A 98 -14.49 2.46 25.36
N VAL A 99 -13.21 2.17 25.48
CA VAL A 99 -12.64 1.51 26.65
C VAL A 99 -12.16 2.62 27.57
N ASP A 100 -12.68 2.68 28.80
CA ASP A 100 -12.31 3.68 29.81
C ASP A 100 -10.93 3.37 30.44
N LYS A 101 -9.93 3.04 29.61
CA LYS A 101 -8.54 2.81 30.01
C LYS A 101 -7.57 3.43 29.02
N GLU A 102 -6.39 3.79 29.51
CA GLU A 102 -5.36 4.41 28.68
C GLU A 102 -4.79 3.43 27.63
N TYR A 103 -4.66 3.91 26.40
CA TYR A 103 -4.02 3.17 25.32
C TYR A 103 -2.50 3.29 25.40
N VAL A 104 -1.81 2.17 25.18
CA VAL A 104 -0.35 2.16 24.98
C VAL A 104 -0.05 2.79 23.63
N LYS A 105 0.54 4.00 23.64
CA LYS A 105 0.83 4.79 22.43
C LYS A 105 2.29 4.70 21.97
N ALA A 106 3.16 4.17 22.82
CA ALA A 106 4.58 4.01 22.54
C ALA A 106 5.10 2.74 23.24
N LEU A 107 6.21 2.20 22.73
CA LEU A 107 6.90 1.09 23.38
C LEU A 107 7.42 1.55 24.76
N PRO A 108 7.22 0.77 25.84
CA PRO A 108 7.73 1.13 27.15
C PRO A 108 9.26 1.18 27.14
N SER A 109 9.84 2.11 27.90
CA SER A 109 11.29 2.28 28.02
C SER A 109 11.99 1.10 28.67
N GLN A 110 11.28 0.33 29.50
CA GLN A 110 11.74 -0.90 30.12
C GLN A 110 10.82 -2.06 29.73
N GLY A 111 11.41 -3.22 29.47
CA GLY A 111 10.66 -4.44 29.17
C GLY A 111 9.84 -4.89 30.37
N LEU A 112 8.57 -5.26 30.13
CA LEU A 112 7.74 -5.85 31.16
C LEU A 112 8.13 -7.32 31.38
N SER A 113 8.07 -7.78 32.63
CA SER A 113 8.17 -9.20 32.95
C SER A 113 6.99 -10.00 32.38
N SER A 114 7.19 -11.29 32.08
CA SER A 114 6.13 -12.16 31.54
C SER A 114 4.85 -12.17 32.40
N SER A 115 4.97 -12.16 33.74
CA SER A 115 3.81 -12.10 34.65
C SER A 115 3.02 -10.81 34.48
N ALA A 116 3.71 -9.66 34.46
CA ALA A 116 3.08 -8.36 34.23
C ALA A 116 2.40 -8.25 32.86
N VAL A 117 2.96 -8.88 31.81
CA VAL A 117 2.32 -8.96 30.49
C VAL A 117 1.04 -9.79 30.56
N LEU A 118 1.10 -10.97 31.17
CA LEU A 118 -0.07 -11.85 31.32
C LEU A 118 -1.18 -11.21 32.16
N GLU A 119 -0.82 -10.46 33.21
CA GLU A 119 -1.77 -9.70 34.02
C GLU A 119 -2.49 -8.63 33.19
N LYS A 120 -1.75 -7.87 32.38
CA LYS A 120 -2.36 -6.90 31.45
C LYS A 120 -3.25 -7.57 30.40
N LEU A 121 -2.84 -8.73 29.87
CA LEU A 121 -3.67 -9.50 28.93
C LEU A 121 -4.96 -9.99 29.59
N LYS A 122 -4.91 -10.42 30.85
CA LYS A 122 -6.11 -10.76 31.64
C LYS A 122 -7.02 -9.55 31.83
N GLU A 123 -6.45 -8.40 32.15
CA GLU A 123 -7.18 -7.15 32.25
C GLU A 123 -7.94 -6.83 30.96
N TYR A 124 -7.30 -6.99 29.79
CA TYR A 124 -7.96 -6.80 28.49
C TYR A 124 -9.07 -7.82 28.25
N SER A 125 -8.82 -9.11 28.52
CA SER A 125 -9.82 -10.16 28.33
C SER A 125 -11.07 -9.98 29.20
N SER A 126 -10.92 -9.34 30.36
CA SER A 126 -12.07 -9.05 31.26
C SER A 126 -13.03 -7.99 30.71
N MET A 127 -12.61 -7.25 29.67
CA MET A 127 -13.45 -6.25 28.99
C MET A 127 -14.30 -6.86 27.87
N ASP A 128 -14.04 -8.11 27.48
CA ASP A 128 -14.78 -8.77 26.42
C ASP A 128 -16.25 -8.94 26.82
N ALA A 129 -17.15 -8.91 25.82
CA ALA A 129 -18.55 -9.22 26.06
C ALA A 129 -18.70 -10.65 26.60
N PHE A 130 -19.75 -10.92 27.38
CA PHE A 130 -20.07 -12.25 27.93
C PHE A 130 -20.54 -13.23 26.84
N TRP A 131 -19.65 -13.55 25.89
CA TRP A 131 -19.92 -14.47 24.79
C TRP A 131 -20.04 -15.93 25.28
N GLN A 132 -19.42 -16.26 26.41
CA GLN A 132 -19.51 -17.57 27.06
C GLN A 132 -20.95 -17.92 27.45
N GLU A 133 -21.79 -16.90 27.70
CA GLU A 133 -23.22 -17.08 27.99
C GLU A 133 -24.10 -17.15 26.72
N GLY A 134 -23.49 -17.24 25.53
CA GLY A 134 -24.21 -17.32 24.25
C GLY A 134 -24.83 -15.99 23.80
N ARG A 135 -24.45 -14.86 24.41
CA ARG A 135 -25.01 -13.53 24.12
C ARG A 135 -24.45 -12.88 22.84
N ALA A 136 -23.53 -13.54 22.13
CA ALA A 136 -22.86 -13.03 20.93
C ALA A 136 -23.16 -13.92 19.71
N SER A 137 -24.11 -13.50 18.87
CA SER A 137 -24.52 -14.27 17.68
C SER A 137 -23.39 -14.39 16.65
N GLY A 138 -23.09 -15.61 16.23
CA GLY A 138 -22.16 -15.91 15.13
C GLY A 138 -20.69 -15.54 15.35
N THR A 139 -20.30 -15.17 16.58
CA THR A 139 -18.95 -14.68 16.89
C THR A 139 -18.00 -15.83 17.31
N VAL A 140 -18.45 -16.67 18.25
CA VAL A 140 -17.70 -17.84 18.73
C VAL A 140 -18.53 -19.09 18.49
N TYR A 141 -17.99 -20.05 17.71
CA TYR A 141 -18.71 -21.26 17.31
C TYR A 141 -18.61 -22.39 18.33
N SER A 142 -17.51 -22.47 19.07
CA SER A 142 -17.32 -23.39 20.18
C SER A 142 -16.57 -22.66 21.29
N GLY A 143 -17.03 -22.83 22.53
CA GLY A 143 -16.42 -22.28 23.75
C GLY A 143 -15.99 -23.36 24.73
N GLU A 144 -15.87 -24.62 24.28
CA GLU A 144 -15.50 -25.73 25.13
C GLU A 144 -14.04 -25.63 25.60
N GLU A 145 -13.82 -25.73 26.91
CA GLU A 145 -12.51 -25.59 27.53
C GLU A 145 -11.54 -26.68 27.07
N LYS A 146 -11.96 -27.95 27.08
CA LYS A 146 -11.12 -29.09 26.64
C LYS A 146 -10.65 -28.96 25.19
N LEU A 147 -11.54 -28.50 24.31
CA LEU A 147 -11.18 -28.25 22.92
C LEU A 147 -10.18 -27.09 22.81
N THR A 148 -10.39 -26.03 23.59
CA THR A 148 -9.50 -24.87 23.63
C THR A 148 -8.09 -25.27 24.11
N GLU A 149 -7.99 -26.07 25.17
CA GLU A 149 -6.72 -26.60 25.68
C GLU A 149 -5.97 -27.42 24.62
N LEU A 150 -6.69 -28.30 23.91
CA LEU A 150 -6.11 -29.09 22.82
C LEU A 150 -5.56 -28.20 21.70
N LEU A 151 -6.33 -27.16 21.30
CA LEU A 151 -5.93 -26.23 20.25
C LEU A 151 -4.73 -25.37 20.65
N VAL A 152 -4.69 -24.88 21.89
CA VAL A 152 -3.55 -24.11 22.41
C VAL A 152 -2.29 -24.96 22.45
N LYS A 153 -2.40 -26.23 22.87
CA LYS A 153 -1.26 -27.16 22.86
C LYS A 153 -0.76 -27.42 21.44
N ALA A 154 -1.66 -27.74 20.51
CA ALA A 154 -1.30 -27.93 19.11
C ALA A 154 -0.67 -26.67 18.49
N TYR A 155 -1.18 -25.48 18.81
CA TYR A 155 -0.57 -24.21 18.37
C TYR A 155 0.83 -24.04 18.96
N GLY A 156 1.02 -24.33 20.24
CA GLY A 156 2.32 -24.27 20.91
C GLY A 156 3.38 -25.14 20.23
N ASP A 157 3.03 -26.36 19.85
CA ASP A 157 3.92 -27.31 19.17
C ASP A 157 4.37 -26.81 17.78
N PHE A 158 3.55 -25.98 17.12
CA PHE A 158 3.80 -25.45 15.77
C PHE A 158 4.05 -23.93 15.72
N ALA A 159 4.25 -23.26 16.86
CA ALA A 159 4.29 -21.79 16.96
C ALA A 159 5.37 -21.13 16.09
N TRP A 160 6.48 -21.84 15.83
CA TRP A 160 7.59 -21.37 15.00
C TRP A 160 7.61 -21.96 13.58
N SER A 161 6.60 -22.77 13.25
CA SER A 161 6.49 -23.37 11.92
C SER A 161 6.07 -22.31 10.89
N ASN A 162 6.65 -22.39 9.69
CA ASN A 162 6.34 -21.47 8.59
C ASN A 162 6.12 -22.25 7.28
N PRO A 163 4.90 -22.25 6.70
CA PRO A 163 4.60 -23.03 5.50
C PRO A 163 5.36 -22.55 4.24
N LEU A 164 6.00 -21.37 4.29
CA LEU A 164 6.89 -20.90 3.21
C LEU A 164 8.13 -21.79 3.03
N HIS A 165 8.53 -22.53 4.07
CA HIS A 165 9.71 -23.40 4.08
C HIS A 165 9.32 -24.88 4.27
N PRO A 166 8.72 -25.52 3.25
CA PRO A 166 8.24 -26.90 3.34
C PRO A 166 9.37 -27.95 3.45
N ASP A 167 10.60 -27.55 3.11
CA ASP A 167 11.84 -28.32 3.31
C ASP A 167 12.23 -28.40 4.80
N ILE A 168 12.04 -27.30 5.54
CA ILE A 168 12.32 -27.22 6.98
C ILE A 168 11.16 -27.80 7.80
N PHE A 169 9.91 -27.58 7.36
CA PHE A 169 8.70 -27.99 8.09
C PHE A 169 7.84 -29.01 7.32
N PRO A 170 8.35 -30.22 7.01
CA PRO A 170 7.61 -31.22 6.25
C PRO A 170 6.37 -31.75 6.98
N GLY A 171 6.37 -31.73 8.32
CA GLY A 171 5.21 -32.09 9.14
C GLY A 171 4.03 -31.15 8.92
N LEU A 172 4.27 -29.83 8.89
CA LEU A 172 3.23 -28.83 8.60
C LEU A 172 2.68 -29.01 7.19
N ARG A 173 3.55 -29.20 6.18
CA ARG A 173 3.16 -29.49 4.80
C ARG A 173 2.22 -30.70 4.71
N LYS A 174 2.51 -31.76 5.47
CA LYS A 174 1.68 -32.97 5.52
C LYS A 174 0.30 -32.65 6.12
N ILE A 175 0.25 -31.92 7.23
CA ILE A 175 -1.00 -31.52 7.88
C ILE A 175 -1.88 -30.70 6.94
N GLU A 176 -1.32 -29.71 6.23
CA GLU A 176 -2.09 -28.90 5.27
C GLU A 176 -2.65 -29.75 4.12
N ALA A 177 -1.86 -30.68 3.58
CA ALA A 177 -2.31 -31.60 2.54
C ALA A 177 -3.46 -32.51 3.01
N GLU A 178 -3.38 -33.02 4.25
CA GLU A 178 -4.42 -33.84 4.86
C GLU A 178 -5.71 -33.04 5.11
N ILE A 179 -5.60 -31.79 5.61
CA ILE A 179 -6.75 -30.90 5.81
C ILE A 179 -7.47 -30.65 4.48
N VAL A 180 -6.73 -30.31 3.41
CA VAL A 180 -7.32 -30.09 2.09
C VAL A 180 -8.02 -31.35 1.60
N ARG A 181 -7.38 -32.52 1.72
CA ARG A 181 -7.99 -33.77 1.28
C ARG A 181 -9.25 -34.13 2.06
N ILE A 182 -9.24 -33.96 3.39
CA ILE A 182 -10.43 -34.16 4.25
C ILE A 182 -11.57 -33.25 3.79
N ALA A 183 -11.29 -31.97 3.53
CA ALA A 183 -12.29 -31.03 3.03
C ALA A 183 -12.83 -31.44 1.64
N CYS A 184 -11.95 -31.80 0.70
CA CYS A 184 -12.35 -32.29 -0.62
C CYS A 184 -13.24 -33.54 -0.53
N SER A 185 -12.91 -34.48 0.34
CA SER A 185 -13.71 -35.67 0.59
C SER A 185 -15.07 -35.34 1.21
N LEU A 186 -15.13 -34.40 2.15
CA LEU A 186 -16.38 -33.93 2.77
C LEU A 186 -17.37 -33.34 1.74
N PHE A 187 -16.85 -32.71 0.68
CA PHE A 187 -17.63 -32.16 -0.43
C PHE A 187 -17.74 -33.10 -1.65
N ASN A 188 -17.39 -34.38 -1.51
CA ASN A 188 -17.47 -35.40 -2.58
C ASN A 188 -16.68 -35.03 -3.86
N GLY A 189 -15.52 -34.38 -3.73
CA GLY A 189 -14.75 -33.87 -4.88
C GLY A 189 -14.06 -34.93 -5.77
N GLY A 190 -13.97 -36.20 -5.34
CA GLY A 190 -13.27 -37.25 -6.09
C GLY A 190 -11.73 -37.10 -6.09
N PRO A 191 -11.00 -37.98 -6.81
CA PRO A 191 -9.53 -38.00 -6.79
C PRO A 191 -8.89 -36.76 -7.43
N ASP A 192 -9.51 -36.21 -8.46
CA ASP A 192 -9.00 -35.05 -9.22
C ASP A 192 -9.21 -33.71 -8.49
N SER A 193 -9.95 -33.71 -7.39
CA SER A 193 -10.13 -32.51 -6.58
C SER A 193 -8.82 -32.09 -5.90
N CYS A 194 -8.62 -30.77 -5.85
CA CYS A 194 -7.50 -30.12 -5.21
C CYS A 194 -7.96 -28.84 -4.47
N GLY A 195 -7.08 -28.28 -3.65
CA GLY A 195 -7.36 -27.08 -2.88
C GLY A 195 -6.12 -26.55 -2.16
N CYS A 196 -6.30 -25.47 -1.40
CA CYS A 196 -5.27 -24.88 -0.56
C CYS A 196 -5.89 -24.34 0.74
N VAL A 197 -5.10 -24.33 1.81
CA VAL A 197 -5.49 -23.69 3.08
C VAL A 197 -5.36 -22.17 2.92
N SER A 198 -6.31 -21.41 3.48
CA SER A 198 -6.30 -19.94 3.42
C SER A 198 -6.77 -19.32 4.74
N ILE A 199 -6.31 -18.09 5.01
CA ILE A 199 -6.40 -17.45 6.33
C ILE A 199 -7.85 -17.06 6.71
N CYS A 200 -8.67 -16.65 5.74
CA CYS A 200 -10.03 -16.19 6.00
C CYS A 200 -10.87 -16.25 4.72
N LYS A 201 -12.19 -16.48 4.84
CA LYS A 201 -13.17 -16.58 3.73
C LYS A 201 -13.05 -15.54 2.61
N ARG A 202 -12.61 -14.31 2.92
CA ARG A 202 -12.44 -13.27 1.88
C ARG A 202 -11.29 -13.56 0.92
N HIS A 203 -10.24 -14.22 1.41
CA HIS A 203 -9.06 -14.57 0.63
C HIS A 203 -9.34 -15.63 -0.46
N PRO A 204 -9.99 -16.78 -0.19
CA PRO A 204 -10.32 -17.76 -1.23
C PRO A 204 -11.34 -17.22 -2.23
N ILE A 205 -12.28 -16.33 -1.84
CA ILE A 205 -13.17 -15.66 -2.79
C ILE A 205 -12.37 -14.81 -3.78
N ALA A 206 -11.46 -13.98 -3.28
CA ALA A 206 -10.59 -13.17 -4.12
C ALA A 206 -9.67 -14.03 -5.02
N LEU A 207 -9.17 -15.16 -4.49
CA LEU A 207 -8.36 -16.11 -5.25
C LEU A 207 -9.17 -16.75 -6.37
N LEU A 208 -10.43 -17.13 -6.11
CA LEU A 208 -11.35 -17.69 -7.09
C LEU A 208 -11.62 -16.70 -8.23
N PHE A 209 -11.82 -15.43 -7.92
CA PHE A 209 -11.99 -14.38 -8.94
C PHE A 209 -10.73 -14.11 -9.76
N ARG A 210 -9.55 -14.44 -9.24
CA ARG A 210 -8.27 -14.25 -9.95
C ARG A 210 -7.88 -15.45 -10.81
N LEU A 211 -8.41 -16.63 -10.49
CA LEU A 211 -8.19 -17.88 -11.24
C LEU A 211 -9.19 -18.07 -12.40
N LYS A 212 -10.28 -17.28 -12.42
CA LYS A 212 -11.19 -17.16 -13.57
C LYS A 212 -10.76 -16.02 -14.48
#